data_AF-A0A2V3W426-F1
#
_entry.id   AF-A0A2V3W426-F1
#
_cell.length_a   1.000
_cell.length_b   1.000
_cell.length_c   1.000
_cell.angle_alpha   90.00
_cell.angle_beta   90.00
_cell.angle_gamma   90.00
#
_symmetry.space_group_name_H-M   'P 1'
#
loop_
_entity.id
_entity.type
_entity.pdbx_description
1 polymer ?
#
loop_
_entity_poly.entity_id
_entity_poly.type
_entity_poly.pdbx_seq_one_letter_code
_entity_poly.pdbx_strand_id
1 'polypeptide(L)' 'MDKQEKEFVEVWEDNVKIKDLLIAMLLCIGLSLGGYILAPGEAPQPLIFGLCGGVIGFIISSVLIKPKRKITYLEEEE' A
#
# COMPACT_ATOMS: atom_id res chain seq x y z
N MET A 1 -11.37 -17.66 24.42
CA MET A 1 -11.13 -18.04 23.01
C MET A 1 -11.58 -16.86 22.19
N ASP A 2 -10.70 -15.88 21.99
CA ASP A 2 -11.04 -14.63 21.29
C ASP A 2 -10.21 -14.49 20.03
N LYS A 3 -10.93 -14.55 18.92
CA LYS A 3 -10.45 -14.81 17.57
C LYS A 3 -10.21 -13.47 16.86
N GLN A 4 -9.30 -12.63 17.38
CA GLN A 4 -9.00 -11.32 16.80
C GLN A 4 -7.50 -11.03 16.56
N GLU A 5 -6.62 -12.03 16.65
CA GLU A 5 -5.19 -11.88 16.28
C GLU A 5 -4.91 -12.07 14.78
N LYS A 6 -5.95 -12.13 13.94
CA LYS A 6 -5.81 -12.56 12.55
C LYS A 6 -5.92 -11.36 11.61
N GLU A 7 -4.78 -10.81 11.20
CA GLU A 7 -4.54 -10.26 9.84
C GLU A 7 -3.25 -9.44 9.69
N PHE A 8 -2.39 -9.38 10.72
CA PHE A 8 -1.05 -8.82 10.56
C PHE A 8 -0.10 -9.95 10.13
N VAL A 9 0.66 -9.72 9.07
CA VAL A 9 1.72 -10.60 8.58
C VAL A 9 3.02 -9.82 8.65
N GLU A 10 4.06 -10.49 9.14
CA GLU A 10 5.40 -9.93 9.17
C GLU A 10 6.01 -10.00 7.77
N VAL A 11 6.31 -8.84 7.19
CA VAL A 11 6.94 -8.72 5.87
C VAL A 11 8.15 -7.82 6.05
N TRP A 12 9.36 -8.34 5.83
CA TRP A 12 10.62 -7.61 6.00
C TRP A 12 10.71 -6.87 7.34
N GLU A 13 10.53 -7.60 8.44
CA GLU A 13 10.59 -7.06 9.82
C GLU A 13 9.52 -5.97 10.12
N ASP A 14 8.54 -5.77 9.23
CA ASP A 14 7.40 -4.87 9.43
C ASP A 14 6.09 -5.65 9.60
N ASN A 15 5.24 -5.19 10.51
CA ASN A 15 3.94 -5.81 10.80
C ASN A 15 2.86 -5.16 9.95
N VAL A 16 2.53 -5.77 8.82
CA VAL A 16 1.59 -5.21 7.84
C VAL A 16 0.25 -5.93 7.86
N LYS A 17 -0.85 -5.18 7.73
CA LYS A 17 -2.17 -5.78 7.51
C LYS A 17 -2.27 -6.24 6.05
N ILE A 18 -2.57 -7.51 5.83
CA ILE A 18 -2.69 -8.07 4.47
C ILE A 18 -3.76 -7.35 3.64
N LYS A 19 -4.86 -6.94 4.26
CA LYS A 19 -5.90 -6.15 3.57
C LYS A 19 -5.37 -4.83 3.04
N ASP A 20 -4.62 -4.10 3.85
CA ASP A 20 -4.06 -2.80 3.46
C ASP A 20 -3.00 -2.98 2.37
N LEU A 21 -2.18 -4.03 2.46
CA LEU A 21 -1.20 -4.38 1.44
C LEU A 21 -1.87 -4.67 0.08
N LEU A 22 -2.93 -5.47 0.07
CA LEU A 22 -3.67 -5.80 -1.15
C LEU A 22 -4.31 -4.54 -1.77
N ILE A 23 -4.88 -3.66 -0.95
CA ILE A 23 -5.47 -2.39 -1.43
C ILE A 23 -4.39 -1.50 -2.04
N ALA A 24 -3.22 -1.36 -1.38
CA ALA A 24 -2.09 -0.59 -1.91
C ALA A 24 -1.63 -1.13 -3.27
N MET A 25 -1.49 -2.44 -3.37
CA MET A 25 -1.04 -3.11 -4.58
C MET A 25 -2.02 -2.87 -5.74
N LEU A 26 -3.32 -3.06 -5.51
CA LEU A 26 -4.35 -2.84 -6.52
C LEU A 26 -4.42 -1.37 -6.97
N LEU A 27 -4.28 -0.42 -6.04
CA LEU A 27 -4.23 1.01 -6.37
C LEU A 27 -3.03 1.34 -7.25
N CYS A 28 -1.83 0.89 -6.87
CA CYS A 28 -0.61 1.14 -7.63
C CYS A 28 -0.66 0.49 -9.02
N ILE A 29 -1.14 -0.76 -9.11
CA ILE A 29 -1.30 -1.45 -10.39
C ILE A 29 -2.34 -0.73 -11.26
N GLY A 30 -3.50 -0.39 -10.71
CA GLY A 30 -4.57 0.28 -11.43
C GLY A 30 -4.16 1.65 -11.98
N LEU A 31 -3.48 2.46 -11.17
CA LEU A 31 -3.00 3.77 -11.59
C LEU A 31 -1.81 3.68 -12.56
N SER A 32 -0.92 2.70 -12.41
CA SER A 32 0.18 2.47 -13.34
C SER A 32 -0.32 1.99 -14.71
N LEU A 33 -1.25 1.03 -14.74
CA LEU A 33 -1.87 0.57 -15.98
C LEU A 33 -2.74 1.67 -16.62
N GLY A 34 -3.50 2.41 -15.81
CA GLY A 34 -4.27 3.56 -16.26
C GLY A 34 -3.39 4.63 -16.89
N GLY A 35 -2.27 4.97 -16.24
CA GLY A 35 -1.28 5.89 -16.78
C GLY A 35 -0.67 5.39 -18.08
N TYR A 36 -0.30 4.11 -18.16
CA TYR A 36 0.26 3.50 -19.36
C TYR A 36 -0.71 3.53 -20.54
N ILE A 37 -1.99 3.19 -20.33
CA ILE A 37 -3.00 3.11 -21.40
C ILE A 37 -3.44 4.50 -21.88
N LEU A 38 -3.53 5.48 -20.97
CA LEU A 38 -3.95 6.85 -21.29
C LEU A 38 -2.83 7.71 -21.89
N ALA A 39 -1.59 7.23 -21.88
CA ALA A 39 -0.44 7.98 -22.37
C ALA A 39 -0.54 8.26 -23.87
N PRO A 40 -0.48 9.53 -24.30
CA PRO A 40 -0.38 9.86 -25.71
C PRO A 40 1.07 9.71 -26.18
N GLY A 41 1.27 8.99 -27.28
CA GLY A 41 2.54 8.92 -27.99
C GLY A 41 3.16 7.53 -28.05
N GLU A 42 4.27 7.44 -28.76
CA GLU A 42 5.01 6.19 -28.97
C GLU A 42 6.01 5.95 -27.81
N ALA A 43 6.65 4.79 -27.80
CA ALA A 43 7.69 4.48 -26.81
C ALA A 43 8.76 5.59 -26.80
N PRO A 44 9.20 6.10 -25.63
CA PRO A 44 9.04 5.55 -24.27
C PRO A 44 7.93 6.21 -23.42
N GLN A 45 7.10 7.08 -24.00
CA GLN A 45 6.16 7.91 -23.23
C GLN A 45 5.16 7.10 -22.38
N PRO A 46 4.56 6.00 -22.88
CA PRO A 46 3.65 5.17 -22.07
C PRO A 46 4.27 4.60 -20.80
N LEU A 47 5.55 4.22 -20.85
CA LEU A 47 6.26 3.70 -19.69
C LEU A 47 6.46 4.77 -18.62
N ILE A 48 6.80 6.00 -19.04
CA ILE A 48 6.97 7.14 -18.12
C ILE A 48 5.64 7.47 -17.45
N PHE A 49 4.55 7.53 -18.23
CA PHE A 49 3.22 7.79 -17.67
C PHE A 49 2.75 6.66 -16.73
N GLY A 50 3.03 5.40 -17.05
CA GLY A 50 2.74 4.28 -16.15
C GLY A 50 3.53 4.37 -14.84
N LEU A 51 4.82 4.72 -14.90
CA LEU A 51 5.64 4.97 -13.72
C LEU A 51 5.07 6.11 -12.86
N CYS A 52 4.71 7.24 -13.47
CA CYS A 52 4.07 8.36 -12.78
C CYS A 52 2.75 7.93 -12.11
N GLY A 53 1.95 7.13 -12.80
CA GLY A 53 0.73 6.53 -12.24
C GLY A 53 1.01 5.67 -11.01
N GLY A 54 2.04 4.82 -11.06
CA GLY A 54 2.48 4.03 -9.91
C GLY A 54 2.92 4.88 -8.72
N VAL A 55 3.68 5.96 -8.96
CA VAL A 55 4.10 6.92 -7.91
C VAL A 55 2.90 7.62 -7.28
N ILE A 56 1.93 8.06 -8.10
CA ILE A 56 0.69 8.66 -7.60
C ILE A 56 -0.10 7.65 -6.76
N GLY A 57 -0.21 6.40 -7.23
CA GLY A 57 -0.86 5.33 -6.49
C GLY A 57 -0.18 5.03 -5.16
N PHE A 58 1.14 5.09 -5.12
CA PHE A 58 1.91 4.95 -3.89
C PHE A 58 1.64 6.10 -2.91
N ILE A 59 1.65 7.36 -3.38
CA ILE A 59 1.33 8.53 -2.55
C ILE A 59 -0.09 8.42 -1.97
N ILE A 60 -1.07 8.08 -2.81
CA ILE A 60 -2.46 7.88 -2.38
C ILE A 60 -2.55 6.77 -1.34
N SER A 61 -1.88 5.64 -1.58
CA SER A 61 -1.85 4.50 -0.65
C SER A 61 -1.20 4.88 0.68
N SER A 62 -0.12 5.67 0.66
CA SER A 62 0.55 6.16 1.87
C SER A 62 -0.33 7.07 2.72
N VAL A 63 -1.21 7.87 2.09
CA VAL A 63 -2.16 8.73 2.81
C VAL A 63 -3.38 7.96 3.33
N LEU A 64 -3.88 6.99 2.55
CA LEU A 64 -5.03 6.15 2.92
C LEU A 64 -4.66 5.14 4.01
N ILE A 65 -3.52 4.47 3.86
CA ILE A 65 -3.03 3.44 4.77
C ILE A 65 -2.22 4.14 5.85
N LYS A 66 -2.90 4.56 6.90
CA LYS A 66 -2.25 5.14 8.07
C LYS A 66 -1.83 4.03 9.04
N PRO A 67 -0.54 3.85 9.35
CA PRO A 67 -0.18 3.15 10.56
C PRO A 67 -0.47 4.10 11.73
N LYS A 68 -1.71 4.09 12.22
CA LYS A 68 -2.04 4.66 13.53
C LYS A 68 -1.38 3.74 14.55
N ARG A 69 -0.08 3.93 14.83
CA ARG A 69 0.60 3.23 15.93
C ARG A 69 -0.31 3.32 17.17
N LYS A 70 -0.97 2.22 17.52
CA LYS A 70 -1.53 2.06 18.86
C LYS A 70 -0.40 1.43 19.65
N ILE A 71 0.42 2.29 20.27
CA ILE A 71 1.39 1.82 21.25
C ILE A 71 0.57 1.52 22.50
N THR A 72 0.28 0.23 22.71
CA THR A 72 -0.28 -0.24 23.96
C THR A 72 0.91 -0.54 24.86
N TYR A 73 1.17 0.32 25.85
CA TYR A 73 2.10 0.00 26.91
C TYR A 73 1.43 -1.06 27.79
N LEU A 74 2.05 -2.23 27.94
CA LEU A 74 1.66 -3.18 28.95
C LEU A 74 2.20 -2.61 30.28
N GLU A 75 1.31 -2.20 31.18
CA GLU A 75 1.73 -1.92 32.56
C GLU A 75 2.28 -3.23 33.15
N GLU A 76 3.55 -3.24 33.52
CA GLU A 76 4.16 -4.34 34.28
C GLU A 76 3.44 -4.39 35.63
N GLU A 77 2.67 -5.47 35.87
CA GLU A 77 2.06 -5.76 37.17
C GLU A 77 3.20 -6.07 38.17
N GLU A 78 3.36 -5.23 39.19
CA GLU A 78 4.27 -5.40 40.34
C GLU A 78 4.00 -6.69 41.13
#